data_AF-A0A4R5KRL7-F1
#
_entry.id   AF-A0A4R5KRL7-F1
#
_cell.length_a   1.000
_cell.length_b   1.000
_cell.length_c   1.000
_cell.angle_alpha   90.00
_cell.angle_beta   90.00
_cell.angle_gamma   90.00
#
_symmetry.space_group_name_H-M   'P 1'
#
loop_
_entity.id
_entity.type
_entity.pdbx_description
1 polymer ?
#
loop_
_entity_poly.entity_id
_entity_poly.type
_entity_poly.pdbx_seq_one_letter_code
_entity_poly.pdbx_strand_id
1 'polypeptide(L)'
;MAVKEFKAGRNQAGIKKNADRESVEEWFSHESLSFSPAELILALEGMRRDLSGAELPARDRAFWETNSGISAGPEDVGRSSANSIAARVLMDATSHTAAEVAERLGLSQSTIRHYRAERKLYSYLANGRLVFPAWQFTASGKAVPRLEQVLGALPVDLHPQAVAGFFLTPQADLFLHGGPATVKVWLEAGGAAEPVVRMAAALSAGY
;
A
#
# COMPACT_ATOMS: atom_id res chain seq x y z
N MET A 1 -42.08 -48.27 -21.19
CA MET A 1 -41.91 -47.24 -20.14
C MET A 1 -40.71 -47.64 -19.30
N ALA A 2 -39.60 -46.92 -19.40
CA ALA A 2 -38.38 -47.21 -18.64
C ALA A 2 -38.03 -45.99 -17.78
N VAL A 3 -38.01 -46.21 -16.46
CA VAL A 3 -37.67 -45.21 -15.45
C VAL A 3 -36.14 -45.12 -15.39
N LYS A 4 -35.58 -43.94 -15.71
CA LYS A 4 -34.14 -43.66 -15.57
C LYS A 4 -33.85 -43.25 -14.13
N GLU A 5 -33.03 -44.04 -13.44
CA GLU A 5 -32.37 -43.63 -12.18
C GLU A 5 -31.29 -42.57 -12.48
N PHE A 6 -31.42 -41.42 -11.85
CA PHE A 6 -30.45 -40.32 -11.91
C PHE A 6 -29.51 -40.43 -10.70
N LYS A 7 -28.31 -40.99 -10.89
CA LYS A 7 -27.24 -40.92 -9.87
C LYS A 7 -26.67 -39.51 -9.84
N ALA A 8 -26.98 -38.78 -8.77
CA ALA A 8 -26.37 -37.50 -8.45
C ALA A 8 -24.88 -37.69 -8.10
N GLY A 9 -24.00 -37.36 -9.06
CA GLY A 9 -22.58 -37.20 -8.81
C GLY A 9 -22.34 -35.95 -7.94
N ARG A 10 -21.92 -36.16 -6.70
CA ARG A 10 -21.32 -35.10 -5.86
C ARG A 10 -20.00 -34.69 -6.50
N ASN A 11 -20.00 -33.60 -7.24
CA ASN A 11 -18.78 -32.98 -7.75
C ASN A 11 -18.17 -32.12 -6.65
N GLN A 12 -17.29 -32.71 -5.82
CA GLN A 12 -16.34 -31.96 -5.01
C GLN A 12 -15.32 -31.36 -5.97
N ALA A 13 -15.57 -30.15 -6.45
CA ALA A 13 -14.57 -29.36 -7.16
C ALA A 13 -13.50 -28.93 -6.15
N GLY A 14 -12.47 -29.77 -6.02
CA GLY A 14 -11.25 -29.45 -5.29
C GLY A 14 -10.67 -28.15 -5.83
N ILE A 15 -10.39 -27.24 -4.90
CA ILE A 15 -9.54 -26.07 -5.10
C ILE A 15 -8.23 -26.59 -5.71
N LYS A 16 -8.02 -26.35 -7.01
CA LYS A 16 -6.76 -26.69 -7.69
C LYS A 16 -5.64 -25.94 -6.96
N LYS A 17 -4.78 -26.68 -6.25
CA LYS A 17 -3.53 -26.19 -5.67
C LYS A 17 -2.76 -25.48 -6.78
N ASN A 18 -2.54 -24.19 -6.61
CA ASN A 18 -1.76 -23.35 -7.50
C ASN A 18 -0.28 -23.75 -7.35
N ALA A 19 0.22 -24.57 -8.27
CA ALA A 19 1.49 -25.28 -8.14
C ALA A 19 2.75 -24.47 -8.49
N ASP A 20 2.60 -23.18 -8.85
CA ASP A 20 3.72 -22.30 -9.25
C ASP A 20 3.82 -21.03 -8.38
N ARG A 21 3.39 -21.09 -7.11
CA ARG A 21 3.68 -19.99 -6.19
C ARG A 21 5.00 -20.29 -5.48
N GLU A 22 5.99 -19.43 -5.73
CA GLU A 22 7.19 -19.32 -4.89
C GLU A 22 6.78 -19.36 -3.42
N SER A 23 7.43 -20.22 -2.63
CA SER A 23 7.14 -20.28 -1.20
C SER A 23 7.53 -18.95 -0.57
N VAL A 24 6.83 -18.58 0.51
CA VAL A 24 7.18 -17.38 1.27
C VAL A 24 8.65 -17.45 1.69
N GLU A 25 9.13 -18.62 2.11
CA GLU A 25 10.52 -18.85 2.52
C GLU A 25 11.53 -18.65 1.38
N GLU A 26 11.23 -19.12 0.16
CA GLU A 26 12.05 -18.87 -1.04
C GLU A 26 12.07 -17.38 -1.39
N TRP A 27 10.89 -16.72 -1.37
CA TRP A 27 10.77 -15.29 -1.64
C TRP A 27 11.59 -14.45 -0.63
N PHE A 28 11.52 -14.77 0.66
CA PHE A 28 12.34 -14.13 1.71
C PHE A 28 13.84 -14.39 1.54
N SER A 29 14.24 -15.49 0.90
CA SER A 29 15.64 -15.85 0.71
C SER A 29 16.28 -15.10 -0.46
N HIS A 30 15.47 -14.70 -1.44
CA HIS A 30 15.92 -13.95 -2.61
C HIS A 30 15.69 -12.44 -2.49
N GLU A 31 14.73 -12.00 -1.67
CA GLU A 31 14.51 -10.59 -1.39
C GLU A 31 15.30 -10.12 -0.17
N SER A 32 15.98 -8.99 -0.32
CA SER A 32 16.71 -8.35 0.79
C SER A 32 15.72 -7.63 1.72
N LEU A 33 14.94 -8.41 2.45
CA LEU A 33 13.99 -7.91 3.43
C LEU A 33 14.70 -7.59 4.74
N SER A 34 14.25 -6.53 5.39
CA SER A 34 14.87 -6.03 6.60
C SER A 34 14.40 -6.72 7.89
N PHE A 35 13.57 -7.74 7.76
CA PHE A 35 12.98 -8.49 8.86
C PHE A 35 12.84 -9.96 8.43
N SER A 36 12.94 -10.84 9.41
CA SER A 36 12.80 -12.29 9.25
C SER A 36 11.33 -12.73 9.19
N PRO A 37 11.04 -13.93 8.65
CA PRO A 37 9.71 -14.52 8.73
C PRO A 37 9.16 -14.61 10.16
N ALA A 38 10.02 -14.83 11.16
CA ALA A 38 9.63 -14.87 12.57
C ALA A 38 9.17 -13.50 13.09
N GLU A 39 9.85 -12.41 12.71
CA GLU A 39 9.46 -11.04 13.06
C GLU A 39 8.13 -10.65 12.40
N LEU A 40 7.88 -11.11 11.18
CA LEU A 40 6.59 -10.94 10.51
C LEU A 40 5.46 -11.66 11.27
N ILE A 41 5.67 -12.91 11.67
CA ILE A 41 4.69 -13.68 12.44
C ILE A 41 4.41 -12.97 13.78
N LEU A 42 5.44 -12.53 14.50
CA LEU A 42 5.27 -11.79 15.76
C LEU A 42 4.51 -10.48 15.57
N ALA A 43 4.76 -9.74 14.49
CA ALA A 43 4.01 -8.53 14.16
C ALA A 43 2.52 -8.84 13.87
N LEU A 44 2.24 -9.91 13.12
CA LEU A 44 0.87 -10.36 12.84
C LEU A 44 0.14 -10.83 14.11
N GLU A 45 0.83 -11.54 15.01
CA GLU A 45 0.26 -11.99 16.29
C GLU A 45 0.01 -10.84 17.26
N GLY A 46 0.94 -9.88 17.37
CA GLY A 46 0.78 -8.69 18.19
C GLY A 46 -0.40 -7.86 17.72
N MET A 47 -0.52 -7.65 16.40
CA MET A 47 -1.63 -6.93 15.81
C MET A 47 -2.96 -7.67 16.01
N ARG A 48 -3.01 -9.01 15.88
CA ARG A 48 -4.22 -9.79 16.20
C ARG A 48 -4.71 -9.55 17.64
N ARG A 49 -3.80 -9.33 18.59
CA ARG A 49 -4.12 -9.01 20.00
C ARG A 49 -4.59 -7.57 20.18
N ASP A 50 -4.11 -6.63 19.37
CA ASP A 50 -4.57 -5.24 19.39
C ASP A 50 -5.93 -5.06 18.70
N LEU A 51 -6.25 -5.91 17.71
CA LEU A 51 -7.57 -5.94 17.05
C LEU A 51 -8.66 -6.56 17.93
N SER A 52 -8.31 -7.22 19.02
CA SER A 52 -9.23 -7.45 20.14
C SER A 52 -9.41 -6.19 21.00
N GLY A 53 -9.44 -5.02 20.35
CA GLY A 53 -9.82 -3.75 20.95
C GLY A 53 -11.13 -3.89 21.72
N ALA A 54 -11.30 -3.03 22.73
CA ALA A 54 -12.40 -3.06 23.69
C ALA A 54 -13.73 -3.45 23.02
N GLU A 55 -14.32 -4.58 23.43
CA GLU A 55 -15.61 -4.99 22.92
C GLU A 55 -16.61 -3.87 23.18
N LEU A 56 -17.14 -3.27 22.09
CA LEU A 56 -18.21 -2.30 22.22
C LEU A 56 -19.37 -2.98 22.96
N PRO A 57 -19.93 -2.35 24.02
CA PRO A 57 -21.15 -2.80 24.64
C PRO A 57 -22.21 -3.04 23.56
N ALA A 58 -23.04 -4.07 23.74
CA ALA A 58 -24.00 -4.51 22.71
C ALA A 58 -24.88 -3.36 22.17
N ARG A 59 -25.21 -2.38 23.02
CA ARG A 59 -25.94 -1.17 22.64
C ARG A 59 -25.18 -0.31 21.62
N ASP A 60 -23.90 -0.06 21.87
CA ASP A 60 -23.08 0.83 21.04
C ASP A 60 -22.74 0.14 19.71
N ARG A 61 -22.55 -1.18 19.73
CA ARG A 61 -22.39 -2.00 18.52
C ARG A 61 -23.62 -1.94 17.61
N ALA A 62 -24.82 -2.16 18.17
CA ALA A 62 -26.06 -2.10 17.41
C ALA A 62 -26.31 -0.69 16.82
N PHE A 63 -25.98 0.36 17.58
CA PHE A 63 -26.04 1.73 17.09
C PHE A 63 -25.08 1.96 15.92
N TRP A 64 -23.84 1.52 16.04
CA TRP A 64 -22.83 1.62 14.97
C TRP A 64 -23.24 0.86 13.71
N GLU A 65 -23.66 -0.40 13.82
CA GLU A 65 -24.08 -1.23 12.69
C GLU A 65 -25.27 -0.62 11.94
N THR A 66 -26.22 -0.02 12.66
CA THR A 66 -27.42 0.58 12.07
C THR A 66 -27.15 1.92 11.40
N ASN A 67 -26.24 2.73 11.94
CA ASN A 67 -26.14 4.15 11.57
C ASN A 67 -24.85 4.54 10.85
N SER A 68 -23.76 3.78 10.97
CA SER A 68 -22.46 4.18 10.42
C SER A 68 -22.35 3.97 8.91
N GLY A 69 -23.16 3.07 8.33
CA GLY A 69 -22.97 2.61 6.94
C GLY A 69 -21.66 1.83 6.73
N ILE A 70 -20.91 1.54 7.80
CA ILE A 70 -19.65 0.81 7.79
C ILE A 70 -19.85 -0.49 8.57
N SER A 71 -19.87 -1.62 7.87
CA SER A 71 -19.77 -2.94 8.50
C SER A 71 -18.33 -3.41 8.42
N ALA A 72 -17.61 -3.39 9.55
CA ALA A 72 -16.28 -3.98 9.66
C ALA A 72 -16.36 -5.15 10.64
N GLY A 73 -16.48 -6.37 10.12
CA GLY A 73 -16.37 -7.56 10.95
C GLY A 73 -14.94 -7.71 11.50
N PRO A 74 -14.72 -8.51 12.56
CA PRO A 74 -13.37 -8.82 13.06
C PRO A 74 -12.41 -9.32 11.97
N GLU A 75 -12.94 -10.03 10.96
CA GLU A 75 -12.19 -10.48 9.79
C GLU A 75 -11.76 -9.32 8.85
N ASP A 76 -12.61 -8.29 8.70
CA ASP A 76 -12.29 -7.10 7.89
C ASP A 76 -11.19 -6.26 8.54
N VAL A 77 -11.27 -6.13 9.87
CA VAL A 77 -10.28 -5.44 10.70
C VAL A 77 -8.94 -6.19 10.67
N GLY A 78 -8.97 -7.53 10.78
CA GLY A 78 -7.81 -8.41 10.58
C GLY A 78 -7.17 -8.26 9.21
N ARG A 79 -7.98 -8.26 8.15
CA ARG A 79 -7.54 -8.12 6.77
C ARG A 79 -6.94 -6.74 6.48
N SER A 80 -7.55 -5.65 6.95
CA SER A 80 -7.03 -4.29 6.80
C SER A 80 -5.65 -4.13 7.44
N SER A 81 -5.51 -4.71 8.63
CA SER A 81 -4.27 -4.69 9.41
C SER A 81 -3.16 -5.51 8.72
N ALA A 82 -3.48 -6.72 8.26
CA ALA A 82 -2.56 -7.53 7.46
C ALA A 82 -2.14 -6.83 6.15
N ASN A 83 -3.08 -6.19 5.45
CA ASN A 83 -2.80 -5.41 4.25
C ASN A 83 -1.87 -4.23 4.54
N SER A 84 -2.04 -3.58 5.69
CA SER A 84 -1.19 -2.46 6.12
C SER A 84 0.25 -2.91 6.40
N ILE A 85 0.43 -4.07 7.04
CA ILE A 85 1.77 -4.66 7.20
C ILE A 85 2.35 -5.05 5.84
N ALA A 86 1.60 -5.78 5.01
CA ALA A 86 2.06 -6.19 3.69
C ALA A 86 2.47 -5.00 2.81
N ALA A 87 1.70 -3.90 2.85
CA ALA A 87 2.02 -2.67 2.15
C ALA A 87 3.32 -2.04 2.67
N ARG A 88 3.56 -2.04 3.98
CA ARG A 88 4.81 -1.56 4.57
C ARG A 88 6.00 -2.43 4.17
N VAL A 89 5.85 -3.74 4.29
CA VAL A 89 6.84 -4.72 3.86
C VAL A 89 7.22 -4.51 2.41
N LEU A 90 6.23 -4.42 1.52
CA LEU A 90 6.45 -4.22 0.09
C LEU A 90 7.12 -2.86 -0.18
N MET A 91 6.73 -1.82 0.54
CA MET A 91 7.35 -0.50 0.42
C MET A 91 8.82 -0.54 0.84
N ASP A 92 9.16 -1.18 1.96
CA ASP A 92 10.54 -1.32 2.42
C ASP A 92 11.36 -2.18 1.44
N ALA A 93 10.81 -3.31 0.99
CA ALA A 93 11.45 -4.24 0.06
C ALA A 93 11.77 -3.61 -1.31
N THR A 94 10.87 -2.76 -1.80
CA THR A 94 11.00 -2.13 -3.11
C THR A 94 11.69 -0.76 -3.04
N SER A 95 12.10 -0.32 -1.87
CA SER A 95 12.78 0.96 -1.74
C SER A 95 14.23 0.88 -2.18
N HIS A 96 14.72 1.98 -2.77
CA HIS A 96 16.07 2.10 -3.30
C HIS A 96 16.94 2.98 -2.40
N THR A 97 18.23 2.70 -2.36
CA THR A 97 19.26 3.55 -1.79
C THR A 97 19.51 4.79 -2.65
N ALA A 98 20.18 5.81 -2.10
CA ALA A 98 20.57 6.99 -2.87
C ALA A 98 21.48 6.64 -4.07
N ALA A 99 22.28 5.58 -3.97
CA ALA A 99 23.15 5.11 -5.04
C ALA A 99 22.35 4.51 -6.21
N GLU A 100 21.41 3.62 -5.89
CA GLU A 100 20.53 3.00 -6.90
C GLU A 100 19.61 4.03 -7.57
N VAL A 101 19.12 5.03 -6.82
CA VAL A 101 18.35 6.14 -7.42
C VAL A 101 19.22 7.00 -8.33
N ALA A 102 20.47 7.28 -7.93
CA ALA A 102 21.41 8.04 -8.74
C ALA A 102 21.69 7.31 -10.07
N GLU A 103 21.95 6.01 -10.03
CA GLU A 103 22.10 5.16 -11.21
C GLU A 103 20.83 5.17 -12.07
N ARG A 104 19.66 4.90 -11.46
CA ARG A 104 18.37 4.87 -12.16
C ARG A 104 18.07 6.18 -12.91
N LEU A 105 18.37 7.32 -12.30
CA LEU A 105 18.09 8.64 -12.89
C LEU A 105 19.23 9.17 -13.78
N GLY A 106 20.38 8.49 -13.83
CA GLY A 106 21.58 9.00 -14.50
C GLY A 106 22.14 10.27 -13.85
N LEU A 107 22.01 10.39 -12.52
CA LEU A 107 22.41 11.54 -11.71
C LEU A 107 23.53 11.18 -10.73
N SER A 108 24.12 12.18 -10.08
CA SER A 108 25.06 11.96 -8.97
C SER A 108 24.33 11.71 -7.65
N GLN A 109 24.94 10.98 -6.71
CA GLN A 109 24.40 10.85 -5.35
C GLN A 109 24.26 12.20 -4.63
N SER A 110 25.11 13.17 -4.95
CA SER A 110 24.98 14.55 -4.43
C SER A 110 23.68 15.18 -4.91
N THR A 111 23.36 15.05 -6.20
CA THR A 111 22.10 15.51 -6.78
C THR A 111 20.89 14.85 -6.11
N ILE A 112 20.95 13.55 -5.81
CA ILE A 112 19.86 12.86 -5.10
C ILE A 112 19.67 13.41 -3.68
N ARG A 113 20.75 13.73 -2.98
CA ARG A 113 20.68 14.38 -1.65
C ARG A 113 20.04 15.77 -1.74
N HIS A 114 20.36 16.55 -2.76
CA HIS A 114 19.71 17.84 -3.03
C HIS A 114 18.23 17.67 -3.36
N TYR A 115 17.86 16.71 -4.21
CA TYR A 115 16.46 16.45 -4.56
C TYR A 115 15.63 16.05 -3.35
N ARG A 116 16.19 15.26 -2.45
CA ARG A 116 15.56 15.00 -1.14
C ARG A 116 15.39 16.28 -0.34
N ALA A 117 16.44 17.09 -0.19
CA ALA A 117 16.38 18.32 0.62
C ALA A 117 15.34 19.31 0.09
N GLU A 118 15.19 19.38 -1.23
CA GLU A 118 14.21 20.21 -1.93
C GLU A 118 12.83 19.56 -2.06
N ARG A 119 12.61 18.38 -1.47
CA ARG A 119 11.36 17.58 -1.58
C ARG A 119 10.94 17.27 -3.03
N LYS A 120 11.90 17.17 -3.94
CA LYS A 120 11.70 16.70 -5.32
C LYS A 120 11.58 15.19 -5.39
N LEU A 121 12.19 14.48 -4.45
CA LEU A 121 12.03 13.05 -4.22
C LEU A 121 11.66 12.81 -2.77
N TYR A 122 10.82 11.79 -2.55
CA TYR A 122 10.44 11.35 -1.22
C TYR A 122 11.45 10.31 -0.71
N SER A 123 11.78 10.44 0.57
CA SER A 123 12.66 9.50 1.27
C SER A 123 12.21 9.35 2.71
N TYR A 124 12.47 8.19 3.30
CA TYR A 124 12.24 7.93 4.72
C TYR A 124 13.33 7.04 5.30
N LEU A 125 13.33 6.86 6.62
CA LEU A 125 14.24 5.95 7.29
C LEU A 125 13.60 4.56 7.41
N ALA A 126 14.22 3.56 6.79
CA ALA A 126 13.93 2.15 6.98
C ALA A 126 15.12 1.51 7.70
N ASN A 127 14.92 1.00 8.92
CA ASN A 127 15.95 0.34 9.73
C ASN A 127 17.24 1.17 9.86
N GLY A 128 17.08 2.47 10.12
CA GLY A 128 18.18 3.42 10.26
C GLY A 128 18.86 3.82 8.95
N ARG A 129 18.42 3.30 7.80
CA ARG A 129 18.94 3.65 6.47
C ARG A 129 17.96 4.55 5.75
N LEU A 130 18.49 5.57 5.08
CA LEU A 130 17.70 6.45 4.23
C LEU A 130 17.38 5.73 2.91
N VAL A 131 16.11 5.58 2.60
CA VAL A 131 15.62 4.88 1.42
C VAL A 131 14.58 5.70 0.65
N PHE A 132 14.42 5.37 -0.63
CA PHE A 132 13.57 6.05 -1.60
C PHE A 132 12.59 5.03 -2.19
N PRO A 133 11.29 5.10 -1.86
CA PRO A 133 10.35 4.06 -2.28
C PRO A 133 10.14 4.02 -3.80
N ALA A 134 10.03 2.81 -4.36
CA ALA A 134 9.94 2.60 -5.81
C ALA A 134 8.72 3.25 -6.47
N TRP A 135 7.61 3.43 -5.75
CA TRP A 135 6.37 3.99 -6.31
C TRP A 135 6.56 5.38 -6.91
N GLN A 136 7.58 6.13 -6.48
CA GLN A 136 7.83 7.49 -6.97
C GLN A 136 8.50 7.51 -8.35
N PHE A 137 8.84 6.34 -8.90
CA PHE A 137 9.45 6.20 -10.21
C PHE A 137 8.50 5.51 -11.19
N THR A 138 8.55 5.96 -12.44
CA THR A 138 7.83 5.38 -13.57
C THR A 138 8.53 4.12 -14.06
N ALA A 139 7.83 3.32 -14.87
CA ALA A 139 8.42 2.15 -15.53
C ALA A 139 9.59 2.52 -16.47
N SER A 140 9.62 3.76 -16.99
CA SER A 140 10.72 4.28 -17.81
C SER A 140 11.92 4.75 -16.97
N GLY A 141 11.93 4.51 -15.66
CA GLY A 141 13.01 4.88 -14.76
C GLY A 141 13.05 6.36 -14.37
N LYS A 142 12.06 7.18 -14.73
CA LYS A 142 12.01 8.60 -14.37
C LYS A 142 11.21 8.80 -13.08
N ALA A 143 11.37 9.93 -12.39
CA ALA A 143 10.44 10.30 -11.32
C ALA A 143 9.03 10.55 -11.88
N VAL A 144 8.00 10.29 -11.07
CA VAL A 144 6.60 10.59 -11.41
C VAL A 144 6.49 12.08 -11.76
N PRO A 145 5.82 12.43 -12.88
CA PRO A 145 5.69 13.83 -13.29
C PRO A 145 5.03 14.67 -12.20
N ARG A 146 5.56 15.88 -11.96
CA ARG A 146 5.02 16.87 -11.00
C ARG A 146 4.97 16.37 -9.56
N LEU A 147 5.73 15.33 -9.24
CA LEU A 147 5.87 14.79 -7.88
C LEU A 147 6.26 15.88 -6.88
N GLU A 148 7.21 16.75 -7.23
CA GLU A 148 7.68 17.84 -6.36
C GLU A 148 6.57 18.79 -5.91
N GLN A 149 5.58 19.07 -6.76
CA GLN A 149 4.45 19.96 -6.42
C GLN A 149 3.55 19.31 -5.36
N VAL A 150 3.30 18.01 -5.52
CA VAL A 150 2.48 17.23 -4.60
C VAL A 150 3.22 17.03 -3.27
N LEU A 151 4.50 16.64 -3.33
CA LEU A 151 5.34 16.52 -2.14
C LEU A 151 5.49 17.85 -1.41
N GLY A 152 5.54 18.98 -2.12
CA GLY A 152 5.57 20.32 -1.51
C GLY A 152 4.30 20.67 -0.73
N ALA A 153 3.16 20.11 -1.11
CA ALA A 153 1.87 20.34 -0.45
C ALA A 153 1.57 19.36 0.70
N LEU A 154 2.24 18.21 0.74
CA LEU A 154 2.04 17.24 1.82
C LEU A 154 2.56 17.76 3.17
N PRO A 155 1.83 17.53 4.28
CA PRO A 155 2.33 17.78 5.62
C PRO A 155 3.67 17.06 5.85
N VAL A 156 4.58 17.72 6.57
CA VAL A 156 5.99 17.28 6.68
C VAL A 156 6.18 16.09 7.63
N ASP A 157 5.19 15.85 8.48
CA ASP A 157 5.15 14.90 9.58
C ASP A 157 4.31 13.65 9.26
N LEU A 158 3.82 13.50 8.02
CA LEU A 158 3.09 12.32 7.61
C LEU A 158 3.94 11.05 7.73
N HIS A 159 3.35 10.02 8.31
CA HIS A 159 3.94 8.68 8.35
C HIS A 159 4.19 8.18 6.91
N PRO A 160 5.32 7.49 6.62
CA PRO A 160 5.65 7.05 5.26
C PRO A 160 4.58 6.22 4.56
N GLN A 161 3.86 5.40 5.33
CA GLN A 161 2.74 4.62 4.81
C GLN A 161 1.54 5.48 4.42
N ALA A 162 1.28 6.60 5.10
CA ALA A 162 0.23 7.53 4.72
C ALA A 162 0.59 8.24 3.40
N VAL A 163 1.87 8.61 3.22
CA VAL A 163 2.37 9.15 1.94
C VAL A 163 2.20 8.13 0.82
N ALA A 164 2.62 6.89 1.03
CA ALA A 164 2.45 5.83 0.03
C ALA A 164 0.97 5.57 -0.28
N GLY A 165 0.11 5.49 0.73
CA GLY A 165 -1.34 5.33 0.57
C GLY A 165 -1.95 6.46 -0.25
N PHE A 166 -1.56 7.70 -0.02
CA PHE A 166 -2.01 8.83 -0.82
C PHE A 166 -1.71 8.64 -2.33
N PHE A 167 -0.52 8.15 -2.66
CA PHE A 167 -0.11 7.93 -4.05
C PHE A 167 -0.70 6.68 -4.70
N LEU A 168 -0.97 5.63 -3.91
CA LEU A 168 -1.26 4.28 -4.39
C LEU A 168 -2.72 3.84 -4.20
N THR A 169 -3.51 4.56 -3.42
CA THR A 169 -4.93 4.29 -3.24
C THR A 169 -5.75 4.99 -4.34
N PRO A 170 -6.68 4.30 -5.02
CA PRO A 170 -7.58 4.92 -5.99
C PRO A 170 -8.41 6.04 -5.33
N GLN A 171 -8.47 7.19 -5.97
CA GLN A 171 -9.22 8.36 -5.49
C GLN A 171 -10.48 8.50 -6.35
N ALA A 172 -11.64 8.70 -5.71
CA ALA A 172 -12.91 8.87 -6.42
C ALA A 172 -12.91 10.10 -7.36
N ASP A 173 -12.17 11.13 -6.97
CA ASP A 173 -12.08 12.41 -7.68
C ASP A 173 -11.10 12.40 -8.86
N LEU A 174 -10.31 11.33 -9.02
CA LEU A 174 -9.39 11.15 -10.13
C LEU A 174 -9.95 10.06 -11.03
N PHE A 175 -10.39 10.40 -12.24
CA PHE A 175 -11.06 9.43 -13.11
C PHE A 175 -10.28 9.24 -14.41
N LEU A 176 -9.86 8.01 -14.69
CA LEU A 176 -9.19 7.61 -15.94
C LEU A 176 -9.74 6.28 -16.43
N HIS A 177 -9.83 6.12 -17.76
CA HIS A 177 -10.24 4.87 -18.40
C HIS A 177 -11.53 4.24 -17.85
N GLY A 178 -12.48 5.08 -17.42
CA GLY A 178 -13.79 4.62 -16.93
C GLY A 178 -13.81 4.21 -15.45
N GLY A 179 -12.77 4.49 -14.67
CA GLY A 179 -12.75 4.21 -13.22
C GLY A 179 -11.90 5.19 -12.41
N PRO A 180 -11.95 5.07 -11.06
CA PRO A 180 -11.08 5.84 -10.18
C PRO A 180 -9.62 5.45 -10.37
N ALA A 181 -8.75 6.44 -10.45
CA ALA A 181 -7.32 6.30 -10.63
C ALA A 181 -6.58 6.64 -9.34
N THR A 182 -5.39 6.05 -9.18
CA THR A 182 -4.47 6.49 -8.13
C THR A 182 -3.82 7.81 -8.53
N VAL A 183 -3.33 8.58 -7.56
CA VAL A 183 -2.57 9.81 -7.84
C VAL A 183 -1.38 9.54 -8.74
N LYS A 184 -0.63 8.44 -8.50
CA LYS A 184 0.50 8.06 -9.35
C LYS A 184 0.08 7.89 -10.81
N VAL A 185 -0.93 7.05 -11.05
CA VAL A 185 -1.42 6.75 -12.41
C VAL A 185 -1.96 8.01 -13.09
N TRP A 186 -2.67 8.85 -12.34
CA TRP A 186 -3.16 10.14 -12.82
C TRP A 186 -2.03 11.05 -13.32
N LEU A 187 -0.97 11.20 -12.52
CA LEU A 187 0.17 12.05 -12.86
C LEU A 187 1.00 11.48 -14.01
N GLU A 188 1.18 10.16 -14.07
CA GLU A 188 1.86 9.47 -15.16
C GLU A 188 1.11 9.58 -16.49
N ALA A 189 -0.22 9.58 -16.45
CA ALA A 189 -1.06 9.81 -17.63
C ALA A 189 -1.13 11.28 -18.08
N GLY A 190 -0.40 12.19 -17.40
CA GLY A 190 -0.39 13.62 -17.72
C GLY A 190 -1.57 14.42 -17.15
N GLY A 191 -2.42 13.82 -16.30
CA GLY A 191 -3.54 14.52 -15.67
C GLY A 191 -3.09 15.65 -14.74
N ALA A 192 -3.82 16.76 -14.66
CA ALA A 192 -3.44 18.00 -13.95
C ALA A 192 -2.97 17.80 -12.49
N ALA A 193 -1.97 18.56 -12.01
CA ALA A 193 -1.45 18.38 -10.66
C ALA A 193 -2.31 19.09 -9.59
N GLU A 194 -2.98 20.17 -9.98
CA GLU A 194 -3.81 21.02 -9.15
C GLU A 194 -4.83 20.25 -8.27
N PRO A 195 -5.65 19.30 -8.79
CA PRO A 195 -6.55 18.53 -7.93
C PRO A 195 -5.82 17.71 -6.88
N VAL A 196 -4.71 17.06 -7.26
CA VAL A 196 -3.90 16.23 -6.35
C VAL A 196 -3.24 17.09 -5.27
N VAL A 197 -2.69 18.26 -5.65
CA VAL A 197 -2.08 19.21 -4.73
C VAL A 197 -3.09 19.68 -3.68
N ARG A 198 -4.35 19.95 -4.07
CA ARG A 198 -5.41 20.28 -3.11
C ARG A 198 -5.72 19.12 -2.16
N MET A 199 -5.79 17.89 -2.67
CA MET A 199 -5.99 16.70 -1.82
C MET A 199 -4.84 16.53 -0.81
N ALA A 200 -3.60 16.71 -1.27
CA ALA A 200 -2.40 16.62 -0.42
C ALA A 200 -2.43 17.67 0.71
N ALA A 201 -2.77 18.91 0.39
CA ALA A 201 -2.90 19.99 1.38
C ALA A 201 -4.06 19.75 2.37
N ALA A 202 -5.10 19.01 1.99
CA ALA A 202 -6.22 18.70 2.87
C ALA A 202 -5.89 17.63 3.93
N LEU A 203 -4.81 16.85 3.77
CA LEU A 203 -4.43 15.80 4.72
C LEU A 203 -4.06 16.33 6.11
N SER A 204 -3.68 17.60 6.26
CA SER A 204 -3.43 18.24 7.56
C SER A 204 -4.69 18.65 8.33
N ALA A 205 -5.88 18.61 7.71
CA ALA A 205 -7.11 19.14 8.32
C ALA A 205 -7.92 18.09 9.10
N GLY A 206 -7.39 16.88 9.28
CA GLY A 206 -8.12 15.71 9.79
C GLY A 206 -7.76 15.22 11.20
N TYR A 207 -6.99 15.97 11.98
CA TYR A 207 -6.68 15.65 13.38
C TYR A 207 -6.95 16.84 14.29
#